data_AF-A0A379AZ36-F1
#
_entry.id   AF-A0A379AZ36-F1
#
_cell.length_a   1.000
_cell.length_b   1.000
_cell.length_c   1.000
_cell.angle_alpha   90.00
_cell.angle_beta   90.00
_cell.angle_gamma   90.00
#
_symmetry.space_group_name_H-M   'P 1'
#
loop_
_entity.id
_entity.type
_entity.pdbx_description
1 polymer ?
#
loop_
_entity_poly.entity_id
_entity_poly.type
_entity_poly.pdbx_seq_one_letter_code
_entity_poly.pdbx_strand_id
1 'polypeptide(L)'
;MKCRIAKETQLSSAITHYLEKRPLLRFMSLYDDNEPYPLTDVITLLNERIKRLESDVLQYPNNETYHYGLIRAKNQLAKLIKLYKKELTQ
;
A
#
# COMPACT_ATOMS: atom_id res chain seq x y z
N MET A 1 -7.63 6.03 9.61
CA MET A 1 -7.85 6.79 8.36
C MET A 1 -9.34 6.84 8.05
N LYS A 2 -9.83 7.93 7.44
CA LYS A 2 -11.16 7.98 6.80
C LYS A 2 -11.19 7.11 5.54
N CYS A 3 -12.37 6.65 5.15
CA CYS A 3 -12.59 5.84 3.93
C CYS A 3 -11.71 4.58 3.85
N ARG A 4 -11.40 3.95 5.00
CA ARG A 4 -10.46 2.81 5.09
C ARG A 4 -10.79 1.68 4.13
N ILE A 5 -12.05 1.25 4.07
CA ILE A 5 -12.46 0.13 3.20
C ILE A 5 -12.18 0.48 1.72
N ALA A 6 -12.54 1.67 1.27
CA ALA A 6 -12.25 2.14 -0.09
C ALA A 6 -10.75 2.25 -0.37
N LYS A 7 -9.97 2.70 0.62
CA LYS A 7 -8.50 2.74 0.51
C LYS A 7 -7.90 1.34 0.41
N GLU A 8 -8.38 0.38 1.19
CA GLU A 8 -7.93 -1.02 1.14
C GLU A 8 -8.23 -1.68 -0.22
N THR A 9 -9.41 -1.44 -0.79
CA THR A 9 -9.77 -1.99 -2.11
C THR A 9 -8.93 -1.36 -3.23
N GLN A 10 -8.61 -0.08 -3.13
CA GLN A 10 -7.79 0.64 -4.11
C GLN A 10 -6.28 0.55 -3.86
N LEU A 11 -5.83 -0.15 -2.80
CA LEU A 11 -4.43 -0.15 -2.38
C LEU A 11 -3.45 -0.55 -3.49
N SER A 12 -3.80 -1.55 -4.29
CA SER A 12 -2.95 -2.01 -5.39
C SER A 12 -2.74 -0.92 -6.46
N SER A 13 -3.80 -0.19 -6.81
CA SER A 13 -3.74 0.93 -7.76
C SER A 13 -2.93 2.10 -7.16
N ALA A 14 -3.12 2.37 -5.87
CA ALA A 14 -2.40 3.43 -5.16
C ALA A 14 -0.89 3.15 -5.10
N ILE A 15 -0.49 1.90 -4.85
CA ILE A 15 0.93 1.50 -4.88
C ILE A 15 1.53 1.79 -6.26
N THR A 16 0.87 1.36 -7.34
CA THR A 16 1.36 1.61 -8.71
C THR A 16 1.49 3.10 -9.00
N HIS A 17 0.46 3.88 -8.66
CA HIS A 17 0.44 5.34 -8.84
C HIS A 17 1.66 6.02 -8.20
N TYR A 18 1.96 5.70 -6.94
CA TYR A 18 3.09 6.29 -6.23
C TYR A 18 4.45 5.78 -6.71
N LEU A 19 4.56 4.52 -7.13
CA LEU A 19 5.81 3.99 -7.70
C LEU A 19 6.17 4.67 -9.03
N GLU A 20 5.18 5.18 -9.75
CA GLU A 20 5.36 6.00 -10.96
C GLU A 20 5.67 7.48 -10.66
N LYS A 21 5.88 7.84 -9.38
CA LYS A 21 6.21 9.21 -8.91
C LYS A 21 5.16 10.26 -9.29
N ARG A 22 3.88 9.87 -9.23
CA ARG A 22 2.76 10.77 -9.48
C ARG A 22 2.44 11.61 -8.22
N PRO A 23 1.77 12.77 -8.37
CA PRO A 23 1.34 13.61 -7.25
C PRO A 23 0.32 12.91 -6.34
N LEU A 24 -0.14 13.58 -5.27
CA LEU A 24 -1.16 13.06 -4.34
C LEU A 24 -2.33 12.39 -5.08
N LEU A 25 -2.56 11.11 -4.79
CA LEU A 25 -3.70 10.38 -5.32
C LEU A 25 -4.99 10.89 -4.65
N ARG A 26 -6.02 11.07 -5.45
CA ARG A 26 -7.38 11.37 -5.02
C ARG A 26 -8.34 10.38 -5.63
N PHE A 27 -9.41 10.06 -4.92
CA PHE A 27 -10.45 9.15 -5.39
C PHE A 27 -11.82 9.61 -4.92
N MET A 28 -12.84 9.22 -5.68
CA MET A 28 -14.23 9.46 -5.30
C MET A 28 -14.63 8.52 -4.17
N SER A 29 -15.13 9.09 -3.08
CA SER A 29 -15.65 8.37 -1.93
C SER A 29 -17.09 8.78 -1.65
N LEU A 30 -17.76 8.09 -0.72
CA LEU A 30 -19.12 8.46 -0.30
C LEU A 30 -19.23 9.84 0.35
N TYR A 31 -18.12 10.42 0.81
CA TYR A 31 -18.09 11.65 1.59
C TYR A 31 -17.46 12.83 0.86
N ASP A 32 -16.61 12.56 -0.13
CA ASP A 32 -15.87 13.55 -0.92
C ASP A 32 -15.46 12.92 -2.25
N ASP A 33 -15.74 13.63 -3.35
CA ASP A 33 -15.36 13.24 -4.71
C ASP A 33 -13.84 13.32 -4.94
N ASN A 34 -13.13 14.09 -4.11
CA ASN A 34 -11.69 14.34 -4.16
C ASN A 34 -10.95 13.85 -2.90
N GLU A 35 -11.47 12.80 -2.24
CA GLU A 35 -10.91 12.26 -1.00
C GLU A 35 -9.40 11.96 -1.19
N PRO A 36 -8.53 12.53 -0.34
CA PRO A 36 -7.10 12.33 -0.46
C PRO A 36 -6.70 10.92 -0.02
N TYR A 37 -5.83 10.30 -0.82
CA TYR A 37 -5.18 9.03 -0.51
C TYR A 37 -3.66 9.23 -0.42
N PRO A 38 -3.17 9.78 0.71
CA PRO A 38 -1.75 10.12 0.86
C PRO A 38 -0.85 8.88 0.88
N LEU A 39 0.41 9.07 0.49
CA LEU A 39 1.44 8.02 0.49
C LEU A 39 1.61 7.38 1.88
N THR A 40 1.45 8.15 2.96
CA THR A 40 1.50 7.66 4.34
C THR A 40 0.40 6.62 4.65
N ASP A 41 -0.82 6.83 4.14
CA ASP A 41 -1.92 5.87 4.27
C ASP A 41 -1.62 4.60 3.46
N VAL A 42 -1.08 4.75 2.24
CA VAL A 42 -0.66 3.62 1.40
C VAL A 42 0.41 2.76 2.08
N ILE A 43 1.43 3.40 2.66
CA ILE A 43 2.50 2.73 3.42
C ILE A 43 1.92 1.99 4.64
N THR A 44 1.00 2.63 5.36
CA THR A 44 0.33 2.03 6.52
C THR A 44 -0.43 0.77 6.13
N LEU A 45 -1.30 0.87 5.11
CA LEU A 45 -2.12 -0.26 4.66
C LEU A 45 -1.28 -1.38 4.04
N LEU A 46 -0.20 -1.04 3.34
CA LEU A 46 0.71 -2.04 2.79
C LEU A 46 1.46 -2.79 3.90
N ASN A 47 1.87 -2.12 4.97
CA ASN A 47 2.43 -2.79 6.16
C ASN A 47 1.44 -3.75 6.80
N GLU A 48 0.17 -3.37 6.94
CA GLU A 48 -0.87 -4.26 7.46
C GLU A 48 -1.12 -5.46 6.53
N ARG A 49 -1.10 -5.27 5.21
CA ARG A 49 -1.17 -6.37 4.23
C ARG A 49 0.03 -7.31 4.36
N ILE A 50 1.24 -6.80 4.59
CA ILE A 50 2.44 -7.61 4.84
C ILE A 50 2.25 -8.46 6.09
N LYS A 51 1.79 -7.89 7.21
CA LYS A 51 1.55 -8.65 8.44
C LYS A 51 0.55 -9.79 8.25
N ARG A 52 -0.52 -9.55 7.48
CA ARG A 52 -1.49 -10.61 7.11
C ARG A 52 -0.82 -11.71 6.29
N LEU A 53 -0.05 -11.34 5.26
CA LEU A 53 0.69 -12.30 4.44
C LEU A 53 1.76 -13.08 5.23
N GLU A 54 2.41 -12.46 6.22
CA GLU A 54 3.34 -13.16 7.12
C GLU A 54 2.60 -14.22 7.95
N SER A 55 1.41 -13.90 8.46
CA SER A 55 0.56 -14.88 9.15
C SER A 55 0.13 -16.01 8.22
N ASP A 56 -0.26 -15.69 6.98
CA ASP A 56 -0.70 -16.68 5.99
C ASP A 56 0.45 -17.62 5.59
N VAL A 57 1.67 -17.09 5.43
CA VAL A 57 2.88 -17.88 5.17
C VAL A 57 3.19 -18.81 6.34
N LEU A 58 3.03 -18.35 7.59
CA LEU A 58 3.23 -19.20 8.76
C LEU A 58 2.20 -20.33 8.85
N GLN A 59 0.93 -20.02 8.54
CA GLN A 59 -0.15 -21.01 8.58
C GLN A 59 -0.08 -22.00 7.41
N TYR A 60 0.37 -21.55 6.23
CA TYR A 60 0.42 -22.33 5.00
C TYR A 60 1.81 -22.27 4.36
N PRO A 61 2.83 -22.89 4.98
CA PRO A 61 4.23 -22.72 4.58
C PRO A 61 4.55 -23.28 3.19
N ASN A 62 3.75 -24.20 2.66
CA ASN A 62 3.94 -24.78 1.32
C ASN A 62 3.16 -24.02 0.23
N ASN A 63 2.41 -22.96 0.58
CA ASN A 63 1.67 -22.18 -0.41
C ASN A 63 2.57 -21.09 -1.01
N GLU A 64 3.14 -21.40 -2.17
CA GLU A 64 4.03 -20.49 -2.90
C GLU A 64 3.38 -19.13 -3.21
N THR A 65 2.06 -19.07 -3.39
CA THR A 65 1.35 -17.81 -3.68
C THR A 65 1.51 -16.80 -2.56
N TYR A 66 1.42 -17.24 -1.29
CA TYR A 66 1.60 -16.35 -0.14
C TYR A 66 3.05 -15.89 -0.02
N HIS A 67 4.03 -16.76 -0.30
CA HIS A 67 5.44 -16.38 -0.33
C HIS A 67 5.74 -15.33 -1.39
N TYR A 68 5.29 -15.55 -2.62
CA TYR A 68 5.47 -14.58 -3.71
C TYR A 68 4.75 -13.26 -3.40
N GLY A 69 3.54 -13.32 -2.86
CA GLY A 69 2.78 -12.16 -2.42
C GLY A 69 3.53 -11.35 -1.37
N LEU A 70 4.10 -12.02 -0.36
CA LEU A 70 4.86 -11.40 0.72
C LEU A 70 6.13 -10.71 0.21
N ILE A 71 6.92 -11.41 -0.62
CA ILE A 71 8.14 -10.85 -1.22
C ILE A 71 7.81 -9.62 -2.06
N ARG A 72 6.78 -9.70 -2.91
CA ARG A 72 6.32 -8.58 -3.73
C ARG A 72 5.91 -7.38 -2.87
N ALA A 73 5.11 -7.60 -1.84
CA ALA A 73 4.63 -6.55 -0.95
C ALA A 73 5.79 -5.86 -0.20
N LYS A 74 6.75 -6.63 0.33
CA LYS A 74 7.97 -6.09 0.98
C LYS A 74 8.80 -5.24 0.02
N ASN A 75 8.99 -5.70 -1.22
CA ASN A 75 9.71 -4.95 -2.24
C ASN A 75 9.00 -3.64 -2.61
N GLN A 76 7.67 -3.64 -2.72
CA GLN A 76 6.88 -2.43 -2.95
C GLN A 76 7.02 -1.45 -1.79
N LEU A 77 6.92 -1.93 -0.55
CA LEU A 77 7.06 -1.11 0.65
C LEU A 77 8.42 -0.41 0.72
N ALA A 78 9.51 -1.15 0.49
CA ALA A 78 10.85 -0.58 0.50
C ALA A 78 11.01 0.57 -0.50
N LYS A 79 10.45 0.42 -1.71
CA LYS A 79 10.45 1.47 -2.74
C LYS A 79 9.62 2.69 -2.31
N LEU A 80 8.43 2.47 -1.75
CA LEU A 80 7.57 3.57 -1.27
C LEU A 80 8.20 4.34 -0.11
N ILE A 81 8.84 3.66 0.85
CA ILE A 81 9.56 4.31 1.95
C ILE A 81 10.73 5.15 1.41
N LYS A 82 11.46 4.66 0.42
CA LYS A 82 12.54 5.42 -0.23
C LYS A 82 12.01 6.69 -0.88
N LEU A 83 10.85 6.63 -1.54
CA LEU A 83 10.20 7.81 -2.13
C LEU A 83 9.75 8.80 -1.05
N TYR A 84 9.07 8.31 -0.01
CA TYR A 84 8.61 9.15 1.10
C TYR A 84 9.76 9.89 1.79
N LYS A 85 10.89 9.21 2.05
CA LYS A 85 12.09 9.86 2.60
C LYS A 85 12.65 10.94 1.69
N LYS A 86 12.59 10.75 0.36
CA LYS A 86 13.06 11.74 -0.61
C LYS A 86 12.21 13.01 -0.58
N GLU A 87 10.88 12.87 -0.47
CA GLU A 87 9.95 14.00 -0.36
C GLU A 87 10.17 14.82 0.92
N LEU A 88 10.63 14.21 2.01
CA LEU A 88 10.92 14.90 3.28
C LEU A 88 12.25 15.68 3.30
N THR A 89 13.17 15.36 2.38
CA THR A 89 14.50 15.99 2.27
C THR A 89 14.57 17.11 1.24
N GLN A 90 13.45 17.43 0.58
CA GLN A 90 13.31 18.52 -0.39
C GLN A 90 12.59 19.69 0.26
#